data_AF-A0A2J7PJF8-F1
#
_entry.id   AF-A0A2J7PJF8-F1
#
_cell.length_a   1.000
_cell.length_b   1.000
_cell.length_c   1.000
_cell.angle_alpha   90.00
_cell.angle_beta   90.00
_cell.angle_gamma   90.00
#
_symmetry.space_group_name_H-M   'P 1'
#
loop_
_entity.id
_entity.type
_entity.pdbx_description
1 polymer ?
#
loop_
_entity_poly.entity_id
_entity_poly.type
_entity_poly.pdbx_seq_one_letter_code
_entity_poly.pdbx_strand_id
1 'polypeptide(L)'
;MNTISVSQALQIAGRAGRYGTQYEKGFVTTFKPEDLNTLKNLLSQSPEPIVKAGLHPTAEQIELYAYHLPNSTLSNLMDIFVTLCTVDDSLYFMCNIEDFKFLADMIQHVPLPLRARYVFCCAPINRKLPFVCTMFLKFARQYSRNEALTLDWLCRNIGWPFAPPKTIIDLVHLEAVFDVLDLYLWFSYRFMDLFPAASLVRDMQAELDSMIQQGVFQLTRLLKNSETGVSSGTSAAIDEEDFAINRHKQSYLRGGKDTEMPQVGRGRLTERLLAQGLLTPNMLQELRREWTQDDQSEPSDSPTSHTKKPRQKKKHK
;
A
#
# COMPACT_ATOMS: atom_id res chain seq x y z
N MET A 1 -4.76 23.70 -10.07
CA MET A 1 -4.50 23.21 -8.71
C MET A 1 -5.51 22.10 -8.43
N ASN A 2 -5.06 20.93 -7.99
CA ASN A 2 -5.97 19.84 -7.63
C ASN A 2 -6.51 20.10 -6.22
N THR A 3 -7.70 20.70 -6.12
CA THR A 3 -8.38 20.96 -4.85
C THR A 3 -9.21 19.75 -4.43
N ILE A 4 -9.25 19.43 -3.14
CA ILE A 4 -10.16 18.43 -2.59
C ILE A 4 -11.62 18.91 -2.68
N SER A 5 -12.57 17.98 -2.69
CA SER A 5 -13.99 18.32 -2.69
C SER A 5 -14.45 18.92 -1.35
N VAL A 6 -15.57 19.66 -1.37
CA VAL A 6 -16.22 20.22 -0.16
C VAL A 6 -16.49 19.13 0.87
N SER A 7 -17.07 18.00 0.44
CA SER A 7 -17.38 16.88 1.32
C SER A 7 -16.13 16.30 1.99
N GLN A 8 -15.02 16.14 1.24
CA GLN A 8 -13.75 15.66 1.80
C GLN A 8 -13.17 16.65 2.81
N ALA A 9 -13.20 17.96 2.49
CA ALA A 9 -12.72 19.00 3.37
C ALA A 9 -13.49 19.00 4.70
N LEU A 10 -14.83 18.97 4.65
CA LEU A 10 -15.70 18.91 5.83
C LEU A 10 -15.48 17.61 6.64
N GLN A 11 -15.32 16.47 5.95
CA GLN A 11 -15.09 15.18 6.62
C GLN A 11 -13.76 15.14 7.38
N ILE A 12 -12.70 15.72 6.81
CA ILE A 12 -11.38 15.80 7.46
C ILE A 12 -11.42 16.83 8.60
N ALA A 13 -11.97 18.02 8.34
CA ALA A 13 -12.12 19.10 9.32
C ALA A 13 -12.92 18.66 10.56
N GLY A 14 -14.03 17.93 10.35
CA GLY A 14 -14.90 17.42 11.41
C GLY A 14 -14.27 16.35 12.31
N ARG A 15 -13.02 15.92 12.05
CA ARG A 15 -12.28 15.06 12.97
C ARG A 15 -11.76 15.81 14.20
N ALA A 16 -11.61 17.13 14.13
CA ALA A 16 -11.19 17.96 15.26
C ALA A 16 -12.37 18.27 16.19
N GLY A 17 -12.17 18.17 17.51
CA GLY A 17 -13.19 18.52 18.50
C GLY A 17 -14.36 17.52 18.60
N ARG A 18 -14.11 16.22 18.36
CA ARG A 18 -15.17 15.20 18.49
C ARG A 18 -15.63 15.07 19.94
N TYR A 19 -16.94 14.90 20.11
CA TYR A 19 -17.55 14.65 21.42
C TYR A 19 -16.88 13.44 22.10
N GLY A 20 -16.59 13.55 23.40
CA GLY A 20 -15.93 12.51 24.18
C GLY A 20 -14.40 12.46 24.04
N THR A 21 -13.78 13.43 23.35
CA THR A 21 -12.31 13.60 23.34
C THR A 21 -11.87 14.65 24.37
N GLN A 22 -10.56 14.72 24.64
CA GLN A 22 -9.97 15.68 25.59
C GLN A 22 -10.24 17.15 25.20
N TYR A 23 -10.50 17.42 23.92
CA TYR A 23 -10.68 18.77 23.39
C TYR A 23 -12.10 18.96 22.87
N GLU A 24 -12.86 19.83 23.54
CA GLU A 24 -14.23 20.17 23.16
C GLU A 24 -14.29 21.04 21.89
N LYS A 25 -13.24 21.84 21.63
CA LYS A 25 -13.17 22.74 20.47
C LYS A 25 -12.15 22.22 19.45
N GLY A 26 -12.55 22.13 18.19
CA GLY A 26 -11.70 21.79 17.06
C GLY A 26 -11.20 23.04 16.33
N PHE A 27 -9.95 22.99 15.85
CA PHE A 27 -9.37 24.02 14.99
C PHE A 27 -8.87 23.38 13.70
N VAL A 28 -8.98 24.10 12.59
CA VAL A 28 -8.55 23.64 11.27
C VAL A 28 -7.81 24.77 10.59
N THR A 29 -6.65 24.47 10.02
CA THR A 29 -5.80 25.42 9.28
C THR A 29 -5.08 24.68 8.16
N THR A 30 -4.45 25.42 7.25
CA THR A 30 -3.55 24.88 6.22
C THR A 30 -2.10 24.98 6.66
N PHE A 31 -1.23 24.16 6.05
CA PHE A 31 0.22 24.25 6.27
C PHE A 31 0.81 25.51 5.61
N LYS A 32 0.42 25.79 4.36
CA LYS A 32 0.84 27.00 3.64
C LYS A 32 -0.19 28.12 3.80
N PRO A 33 0.22 29.37 4.09
CA PRO A 33 -0.69 30.50 4.27
C PRO A 33 -1.57 30.81 3.05
N GLU A 34 -1.04 30.64 1.84
CA GLU A 34 -1.74 30.88 0.58
C GLU A 34 -2.98 29.99 0.38
N ASP A 35 -2.98 28.79 0.96
CA ASP A 35 -4.07 27.83 0.83
C ASP A 35 -5.24 28.11 1.79
N LEU A 36 -5.05 28.97 2.79
CA LEU A 36 -6.01 29.19 3.87
C LEU A 36 -7.33 29.78 3.35
N ASN A 37 -7.26 30.70 2.39
CA ASN A 37 -8.45 31.30 1.79
C ASN A 37 -9.27 30.26 1.01
N THR A 38 -8.59 29.36 0.30
CA THR A 38 -9.23 28.24 -0.40
C THR A 38 -9.94 27.30 0.58
N LEU A 39 -9.27 26.94 1.69
CA LEU A 39 -9.87 26.10 2.73
C LEU A 39 -11.12 26.76 3.34
N LYS A 40 -11.04 28.05 3.69
CA LYS A 40 -12.20 28.80 4.24
C LYS A 40 -13.39 28.78 3.27
N ASN A 41 -13.12 29.00 1.98
CA ASN A 41 -14.14 28.96 0.94
C ASN A 41 -14.76 27.57 0.77
N LEU A 42 -13.99 26.50 0.93
CA LEU A 42 -14.50 25.13 0.86
C LEU A 42 -15.38 24.79 2.08
N LEU A 43 -14.93 25.17 3.29
CA LEU A 43 -15.65 24.87 4.54
C LEU A 43 -16.96 25.67 4.70
N SER A 44 -17.10 26.80 4.01
CA SER A 44 -18.33 27.60 4.03
C SER A 44 -19.40 27.09 3.06
N GLN A 45 -19.05 26.18 2.14
CA GLN A 45 -19.97 25.62 1.16
C GLN A 45 -20.73 24.41 1.72
N SER A 46 -21.93 24.18 1.17
CA SER A 46 -22.71 22.97 1.43
C SER A 46 -22.45 21.95 0.32
N PRO A 47 -22.19 20.66 0.64
CA PRO A 47 -22.11 19.60 -0.37
C PRO A 47 -23.37 19.51 -1.22
N GLU A 48 -23.21 19.31 -2.52
CA GLU A 48 -24.35 19.06 -3.41
C GLU A 48 -25.04 17.73 -3.06
N PRO A 49 -26.38 17.65 -3.13
CA PRO A 49 -27.11 16.41 -2.92
C PRO A 49 -26.71 15.32 -3.93
N ILE A 50 -26.58 14.08 -3.47
CA ILE A 50 -26.40 12.93 -4.36
C ILE A 50 -27.69 12.64 -5.11
N VAL A 51 -27.62 12.60 -6.44
CA VAL A 51 -28.80 12.46 -7.33
C VAL A 51 -28.99 11.06 -7.91
N LYS A 52 -27.92 10.25 -7.96
CA LYS A 52 -27.95 8.91 -8.58
C LYS A 52 -27.27 7.86 -7.72
N ALA A 53 -27.72 6.61 -7.85
CA ALA A 53 -27.13 5.44 -7.22
C ALA A 53 -26.43 4.54 -8.24
N GLY A 54 -25.33 3.91 -7.82
CA GLY A 54 -24.56 3.00 -8.68
C GLY A 54 -25.20 1.61 -8.73
N LEU A 55 -25.29 1.04 -9.94
CA LEU A 55 -25.68 -0.35 -10.19
C LEU A 55 -24.48 -1.14 -10.72
N HIS A 56 -24.46 -2.43 -10.42
CA HIS A 56 -23.41 -3.35 -10.89
C HIS A 56 -24.07 -4.59 -11.48
N PRO A 57 -23.52 -5.18 -12.56
CA PRO A 57 -24.06 -6.41 -13.13
C PRO A 57 -24.03 -7.53 -12.08
N THR A 58 -25.04 -8.38 -12.05
CA THR A 58 -25.05 -9.58 -11.20
C THR A 58 -24.36 -10.74 -11.91
N ALA A 59 -23.88 -11.71 -11.15
CA ALA A 59 -23.25 -12.89 -11.72
C ALA A 59 -24.21 -13.68 -12.62
N GLU A 60 -25.49 -13.76 -12.24
CA GLU A 60 -26.54 -14.43 -13.00
C GLU A 60 -26.81 -13.74 -14.35
N GLN A 61 -26.79 -12.39 -14.37
CA GLN A 61 -26.92 -11.62 -15.61
C GLN A 61 -25.73 -11.88 -16.56
N ILE A 62 -24.51 -11.93 -16.02
CA ILE A 62 -23.31 -12.20 -16.83
C ILE A 62 -23.28 -13.66 -17.31
N GLU A 63 -23.74 -14.61 -16.50
CA GLU A 63 -23.90 -16.01 -16.91
C GLU A 63 -24.86 -16.16 -18.10
N LEU A 64 -25.98 -15.42 -18.10
CA LEU A 64 -26.91 -15.40 -19.23
C LEU A 64 -26.25 -14.86 -20.51
N TYR A 65 -25.45 -13.79 -20.41
CA TYR A 65 -24.72 -13.26 -21.55
C TYR A 65 -23.67 -14.25 -22.07
N ALA A 66 -22.95 -14.93 -21.18
CA ALA A 66 -21.99 -15.95 -21.57
C ALA A 66 -22.65 -17.15 -22.25
N TYR A 67 -23.89 -17.51 -21.87
CA TYR A 67 -24.65 -18.54 -22.56
C TYR A 67 -24.92 -18.18 -24.02
N HIS A 68 -25.28 -16.92 -24.29
CA HIS A 68 -25.52 -16.43 -25.65
C HIS A 68 -24.24 -16.12 -26.43
N LEU A 69 -23.13 -15.84 -25.74
CA LEU A 69 -21.85 -15.44 -26.31
C LEU A 69 -20.68 -16.28 -25.74
N PRO A 70 -20.65 -17.61 -25.97
CA PRO A 70 -19.75 -18.54 -25.27
C PRO A 70 -18.27 -18.34 -25.55
N ASN A 71 -17.94 -17.70 -26.68
CA ASN A 71 -16.55 -17.44 -27.10
C ASN A 71 -16.03 -16.07 -26.66
N SER A 72 -16.85 -15.26 -25.99
CA SER A 72 -16.43 -13.94 -25.49
C SER A 72 -15.68 -14.06 -24.16
N THR A 73 -14.65 -13.23 -23.99
CA THR A 73 -13.95 -13.11 -22.70
C THR A 73 -14.86 -12.45 -21.66
N LEU A 74 -14.64 -12.75 -20.38
CA LEU A 74 -15.43 -12.13 -19.30
C LEU A 74 -15.31 -10.58 -19.31
N SER A 75 -14.12 -10.05 -19.61
CA SER A 75 -13.90 -8.61 -19.75
C SER A 75 -14.77 -8.01 -20.87
N ASN A 76 -14.82 -8.67 -22.04
CA ASN A 76 -15.67 -8.25 -23.15
C ASN A 76 -17.17 -8.40 -22.85
N LEU A 77 -17.57 -9.45 -22.13
CA LEU A 77 -18.97 -9.63 -21.70
C LEU A 77 -19.43 -8.48 -20.80
N MET A 78 -18.57 -7.98 -19.91
CA MET A 78 -18.87 -6.82 -19.07
C MET A 78 -19.03 -5.54 -19.90
N ASP A 79 -18.17 -5.32 -20.90
CA ASP A 79 -18.29 -4.17 -21.81
C ASP A 79 -19.59 -4.22 -22.63
N ILE A 80 -19.93 -5.39 -23.16
CA ILE A 80 -21.18 -5.61 -23.89
C ILE A 80 -22.37 -5.36 -22.95
N PHE A 81 -22.33 -5.89 -21.71
CA PHE A 81 -23.40 -5.67 -20.75
C PHE A 81 -23.60 -4.19 -20.45
N VAL A 82 -22.53 -3.46 -20.11
CA VAL A 82 -22.62 -2.02 -19.81
C VAL A 82 -23.11 -1.22 -21.02
N THR A 83 -22.73 -1.62 -22.23
CA THR A 83 -23.16 -0.95 -23.48
C THR A 83 -24.64 -1.21 -23.80
N LEU A 84 -25.15 -2.40 -23.51
CA LEU A 84 -26.53 -2.79 -23.85
C LEU A 84 -27.52 -2.55 -22.72
N CYS A 85 -27.06 -2.42 -21.48
CA CYS A 85 -27.95 -2.22 -20.34
C CYS A 85 -28.64 -0.87 -20.42
N THR A 86 -29.94 -0.86 -20.17
CA THR A 86 -30.74 0.35 -20.02
C THR A 86 -31.08 0.53 -18.56
N VAL A 87 -30.66 1.65 -17.98
CA VAL A 87 -31.01 2.04 -16.61
C VAL A 87 -31.79 3.35 -16.65
N ASP A 88 -32.53 3.66 -15.60
CA ASP A 88 -33.13 4.99 -15.47
C ASP A 88 -32.01 5.99 -15.17
N ASP A 89 -31.54 6.65 -16.23
CA ASP A 89 -30.44 7.61 -16.19
C ASP A 89 -30.72 8.81 -15.26
N SER A 90 -31.96 9.03 -14.83
CA SER A 90 -32.27 10.08 -13.86
C SER A 90 -31.91 9.69 -12.42
N LEU A 91 -31.91 8.40 -12.10
CA LEU A 91 -31.73 7.86 -10.75
C LEU A 91 -30.54 6.92 -10.59
N TYR A 92 -30.04 6.34 -11.68
CA TYR A 92 -29.01 5.31 -11.63
C TYR A 92 -27.88 5.55 -12.63
N PHE A 93 -26.74 4.90 -12.37
CA PHE A 93 -25.62 4.80 -13.30
C PHE A 93 -24.89 3.48 -13.09
N MET A 94 -24.15 3.01 -14.09
CA MET A 94 -23.32 1.80 -13.94
C MET A 94 -22.01 2.12 -13.19
N CYS A 95 -21.74 1.36 -12.14
CA CYS A 95 -20.50 1.44 -11.38
C CYS A 95 -19.28 1.17 -12.26
N ASN A 96 -18.13 1.69 -11.83
CA ASN A 96 -16.84 1.43 -12.48
C ASN A 96 -16.50 -0.07 -12.41
N ILE A 97 -16.16 -0.66 -13.56
CA ILE A 97 -15.82 -2.08 -13.72
C ILE A 97 -14.35 -2.32 -14.12
N GLU A 98 -13.51 -1.29 -14.11
CA GLU A 98 -12.12 -1.35 -14.56
C GLU A 98 -11.27 -2.32 -13.74
N ASP A 99 -11.45 -2.34 -12.42
CA ASP A 99 -10.72 -3.27 -11.55
C ASP A 99 -11.17 -4.72 -11.79
N PHE A 100 -12.47 -4.94 -12.00
CA PHE A 100 -13.01 -6.24 -12.34
C PHE A 100 -12.45 -6.73 -13.69
N LYS A 101 -12.46 -5.88 -14.71
CA LYS A 101 -11.92 -6.19 -16.05
C LYS A 101 -10.43 -6.50 -16.01
N PHE A 102 -9.65 -5.70 -15.27
CA PHE A 102 -8.23 -5.95 -15.08
C PHE A 102 -7.96 -7.35 -14.52
N LEU A 103 -8.71 -7.77 -13.50
CA LEU A 103 -8.59 -9.12 -12.94
C LEU A 103 -9.06 -10.19 -13.93
N ALA A 104 -10.15 -9.94 -14.66
CA ALA A 104 -10.68 -10.86 -15.67
C ALA A 104 -9.66 -11.15 -16.79
N ASP A 105 -9.00 -10.11 -17.29
CA ASP A 105 -7.94 -10.23 -18.31
C ASP A 105 -6.72 -10.97 -17.75
N MET A 106 -6.33 -10.69 -16.49
CA MET A 106 -5.20 -11.36 -15.84
C MET A 106 -5.37 -12.88 -15.75
N ILE A 107 -6.58 -13.37 -15.43
CA ILE A 107 -6.86 -14.81 -15.28
C ILE A 107 -7.51 -15.44 -16.51
N GLN A 108 -7.62 -14.73 -17.64
CA GLN A 108 -8.28 -15.22 -18.85
C GLN A 108 -7.71 -16.57 -19.31
N HIS A 109 -6.39 -16.75 -19.22
CA HIS A 109 -5.67 -17.95 -19.61
C HIS A 109 -5.81 -19.13 -18.63
N VAL A 110 -6.40 -18.91 -17.44
CA VAL A 110 -6.60 -19.94 -16.42
C VAL A 110 -7.98 -20.61 -16.65
N PRO A 111 -8.07 -21.94 -16.73
CA PRO A 111 -9.34 -22.64 -16.97
C PRO A 111 -10.19 -22.66 -15.69
N LEU A 112 -11.05 -21.66 -15.54
CA LEU A 112 -11.99 -21.54 -14.42
C LEU A 112 -13.43 -21.62 -14.91
N PRO A 113 -14.33 -22.29 -14.16
CA PRO A 113 -15.77 -22.15 -14.35
C PRO A 113 -16.17 -20.69 -14.28
N LEU A 114 -17.18 -20.28 -15.07
CA LEU A 114 -17.58 -18.88 -15.18
C LEU A 114 -17.97 -18.28 -13.82
N ARG A 115 -18.74 -19.01 -13.00
CA ARG A 115 -19.12 -18.57 -11.65
C ARG A 115 -17.90 -18.29 -10.77
N ALA A 116 -16.94 -19.22 -10.76
CA ALA A 116 -15.72 -19.07 -10.00
C ALA A 116 -14.93 -17.86 -10.50
N ARG A 117 -14.75 -17.75 -11.83
CA ARG A 117 -14.07 -16.62 -12.47
C ARG A 117 -14.67 -15.28 -12.05
N TYR A 118 -16.00 -15.16 -12.08
CA TYR A 118 -16.71 -13.96 -11.64
C TYR A 118 -16.36 -13.60 -10.19
N VAL A 119 -16.44 -14.58 -9.27
CA VAL A 119 -16.08 -14.37 -7.86
C VAL A 119 -14.62 -13.96 -7.70
N PHE A 120 -13.69 -14.57 -8.44
CA PHE A 120 -12.28 -14.14 -8.46
C PHE A 120 -12.13 -12.68 -8.91
N CYS A 121 -12.86 -12.25 -9.93
CA CYS A 121 -12.83 -10.86 -10.41
C CYS A 121 -13.49 -9.85 -9.47
N CYS A 122 -14.34 -10.30 -8.53
CA CYS A 122 -14.88 -9.46 -7.46
C CYS A 122 -13.94 -9.29 -6.26
N ALA A 123 -12.77 -9.96 -6.25
CA ALA A 123 -11.87 -9.89 -5.12
C ALA A 123 -11.25 -8.48 -4.99
N PRO A 124 -11.26 -7.88 -3.78
CA PRO A 124 -10.76 -6.53 -3.58
C PRO A 124 -9.22 -6.53 -3.58
N ILE A 125 -8.62 -6.19 -4.72
CA ILE A 125 -7.17 -6.22 -4.90
C ILE A 125 -6.66 -4.85 -5.32
N ASN A 126 -5.57 -4.40 -4.70
CA ASN A 126 -4.84 -3.24 -5.16
C ASN A 126 -3.97 -3.61 -6.39
N ARG A 127 -4.46 -3.31 -7.59
CA ARG A 127 -3.76 -3.57 -8.86
C ARG A 127 -2.38 -2.91 -9.00
N LYS A 128 -2.07 -1.92 -8.14
CA LYS A 128 -0.76 -1.24 -8.12
C LYS A 128 0.33 -2.06 -7.45
N LEU A 129 -0.02 -3.11 -6.69
CA LEU A 129 0.93 -3.97 -5.97
C LEU A 129 1.20 -5.26 -6.76
N PRO A 130 2.34 -5.38 -7.47
CA PRO A 130 2.60 -6.53 -8.35
C PRO A 130 2.64 -7.87 -7.60
N PHE A 131 3.07 -7.85 -6.34
CA PHE A 131 3.10 -9.03 -5.48
C PHE A 131 1.69 -9.60 -5.24
N VAL A 132 0.72 -8.74 -4.91
CA VAL A 132 -0.68 -9.14 -4.68
C VAL A 132 -1.29 -9.71 -5.96
N CYS A 133 -1.06 -9.05 -7.11
CA CYS A 133 -1.49 -9.55 -8.43
C CYS A 133 -0.89 -10.94 -8.76
N THR A 134 0.39 -11.14 -8.44
CA THR A 134 1.05 -12.43 -8.64
C THR A 134 0.44 -13.52 -7.76
N MET A 135 0.17 -13.21 -6.49
CA MET A 135 -0.46 -14.13 -5.56
C MET A 135 -1.90 -14.46 -5.95
N PHE A 136 -2.68 -13.47 -6.39
CA PHE A 136 -4.00 -13.68 -6.97
C PHE A 136 -3.98 -14.68 -8.14
N LEU A 137 -3.05 -14.50 -9.09
CA LEU A 137 -2.90 -15.43 -10.21
C LEU A 137 -2.50 -16.84 -9.75
N LYS A 138 -1.64 -16.95 -8.73
CA LYS A 138 -1.31 -18.26 -8.13
C LYS A 138 -2.53 -18.90 -7.47
N PHE A 139 -3.35 -18.13 -6.75
CA PHE A 139 -4.59 -18.62 -6.15
C PHE A 139 -5.58 -19.15 -7.21
N ALA A 140 -5.79 -18.39 -8.29
CA ALA A 140 -6.61 -18.81 -9.41
C ALA A 140 -6.10 -20.12 -10.05
N ARG A 141 -4.78 -20.28 -10.20
CA ARG A 141 -4.16 -21.50 -10.74
C ARG A 141 -4.34 -22.70 -9.81
N GLN A 142 -4.13 -22.55 -8.50
CA GLN A 142 -4.37 -23.63 -7.53
C GLN A 142 -5.84 -24.07 -7.55
N TYR A 143 -6.76 -23.10 -7.58
CA TYR A 143 -8.19 -23.38 -7.73
C TYR A 143 -8.48 -24.19 -9.00
N SER A 144 -7.92 -23.79 -10.15
CA SER A 144 -8.16 -24.49 -11.42
C SER A 144 -7.67 -25.94 -11.46
N ARG A 145 -6.69 -26.28 -10.60
CA ARG A 145 -6.14 -27.63 -10.44
C ARG A 145 -6.90 -28.45 -9.40
N ASN A 146 -7.90 -27.85 -8.75
CA ASN A 146 -8.61 -28.43 -7.62
C ASN A 146 -7.65 -28.84 -6.47
N GLU A 147 -6.60 -28.05 -6.27
CA GLU A 147 -5.61 -28.25 -5.21
C GLU A 147 -5.90 -27.28 -4.05
N ALA A 148 -6.09 -27.83 -2.85
CA ALA A 148 -6.30 -27.01 -1.66
C ALA A 148 -5.05 -26.14 -1.36
N LEU A 149 -5.29 -24.87 -1.08
CA LEU A 149 -4.26 -23.93 -0.65
C LEU A 149 -3.98 -24.13 0.84
N THR A 150 -3.10 -25.09 1.12
CA THR A 150 -2.65 -25.38 2.48
C THR A 150 -1.83 -24.24 3.06
N LEU A 151 -1.75 -24.19 4.40
CA LEU A 151 -0.93 -23.21 5.10
C LEU A 151 0.54 -23.29 4.67
N ASP A 152 1.09 -24.50 4.55
CA ASP A 152 2.47 -24.73 4.08
C ASP A 152 2.73 -24.18 2.68
N TRP A 153 1.75 -24.28 1.78
CA TRP A 153 1.85 -23.67 0.46
C TRP A 153 1.87 -22.14 0.59
N LEU A 154 1.00 -21.57 1.41
CA LEU A 154 0.92 -20.13 1.61
C LEU A 154 2.22 -19.58 2.21
N CYS A 155 2.69 -20.18 3.32
CA CYS A 155 3.93 -19.82 4.01
C CYS A 155 5.15 -19.77 3.07
N ARG A 156 5.30 -20.78 2.20
CA ARG A 156 6.40 -20.82 1.21
C ARG A 156 6.31 -19.70 0.17
N ASN A 157 5.10 -19.27 -0.19
CA ASN A 157 4.90 -18.25 -1.22
C ASN A 157 4.97 -16.82 -0.67
N ILE A 158 4.64 -16.62 0.60
CA ILE A 158 4.70 -15.30 1.26
C ILE A 158 6.02 -15.04 1.99
N GLY A 159 6.91 -16.03 2.08
CA GLY A 159 8.21 -15.88 2.72
C GLY A 159 8.15 -15.95 4.25
N TRP A 160 7.29 -16.81 4.80
CA TRP A 160 7.23 -17.08 6.24
C TRP A 160 8.44 -17.90 6.71
N PRO A 161 9.01 -17.65 7.91
CA PRO A 161 8.64 -16.62 8.89
C PRO A 161 9.10 -15.21 8.50
N PHE A 162 8.32 -14.20 8.89
CA PHE A 162 8.62 -12.81 8.55
C PHE A 162 9.80 -12.26 9.36
N ALA A 163 10.60 -11.41 8.71
CA ALA A 163 11.66 -10.66 9.37
C ALA A 163 11.17 -9.23 9.67
N PRO A 164 11.59 -8.62 10.79
CA PRO A 164 11.24 -7.25 11.10
C PRO A 164 11.77 -6.30 10.02
N PRO A 165 10.99 -5.29 9.59
CA PRO A 165 11.37 -4.40 8.52
C PRO A 165 12.59 -3.56 8.91
N LYS A 166 13.59 -3.49 8.03
CA LYS A 166 14.81 -2.66 8.24
C LYS A 166 14.76 -1.37 7.43
N THR A 167 13.98 -1.38 6.35
CA THR A 167 13.76 -0.27 5.43
C THR A 167 12.27 -0.05 5.18
N ILE A 168 11.91 1.09 4.58
CA ILE A 168 10.51 1.39 4.17
C ILE A 168 10.04 0.40 3.11
N ILE A 169 10.92 -0.03 2.21
CA ILE A 169 10.56 -1.00 1.16
C ILE A 169 10.14 -2.33 1.81
N ASP A 170 10.83 -2.75 2.88
CA ASP A 170 10.44 -3.94 3.63
C ASP A 170 9.07 -3.75 4.28
N LEU A 171 8.79 -2.58 4.85
CA LEU A 171 7.49 -2.27 5.46
C LEU A 171 6.36 -2.32 4.42
N VAL A 172 6.55 -1.70 3.25
CA VAL A 172 5.59 -1.76 2.13
C VAL A 172 5.41 -3.20 1.62
N HIS A 173 6.47 -4.00 1.63
CA HIS A 173 6.34 -5.42 1.28
C HIS A 173 5.51 -6.19 2.31
N LEU A 174 5.70 -5.95 3.60
CA LEU A 174 4.90 -6.56 4.66
C LEU A 174 3.42 -6.17 4.55
N GLU A 175 3.11 -4.90 4.23
CA GLU A 175 1.73 -4.46 3.90
C GLU A 175 1.17 -5.24 2.70
N ALA A 176 1.94 -5.42 1.63
CA ALA A 176 1.50 -6.22 0.49
C ALA A 176 1.30 -7.70 0.83
N VAL A 177 2.07 -8.26 1.76
CA VAL A 177 1.84 -9.61 2.28
C VAL A 177 0.55 -9.66 3.09
N PHE A 178 0.28 -8.64 3.91
CA PHE A 178 -0.97 -8.52 4.66
C PHE A 178 -2.19 -8.53 3.72
N ASP A 179 -2.15 -7.75 2.64
CA ASP A 179 -3.19 -7.74 1.60
C ASP A 179 -3.42 -9.14 0.97
N VAL A 180 -2.35 -9.93 0.82
CA VAL A 180 -2.46 -11.33 0.31
C VAL A 180 -3.15 -12.24 1.33
N LEU A 181 -2.92 -12.03 2.63
CA LEU A 181 -3.62 -12.77 3.68
C LEU A 181 -5.11 -12.40 3.71
N ASP A 182 -5.43 -11.11 3.59
CA ASP A 182 -6.82 -10.65 3.45
C ASP A 182 -7.49 -11.26 2.22
N LEU A 183 -6.77 -11.32 1.09
CA LEU A 183 -7.25 -11.96 -0.12
C LEU A 183 -7.53 -13.46 0.09
N TYR A 184 -6.65 -14.18 0.79
CA TYR A 184 -6.88 -15.58 1.14
C TYR A 184 -8.14 -15.74 2.00
N LEU A 185 -8.29 -14.89 3.03
CA LEU A 185 -9.45 -14.91 3.91
C LEU A 185 -10.73 -14.56 3.15
N TRP A 186 -10.68 -13.61 2.20
CA TRP A 186 -11.81 -13.29 1.34
C TRP A 186 -12.27 -14.51 0.55
N PHE A 187 -11.33 -15.27 -0.03
CA PHE A 187 -11.64 -16.49 -0.76
C PHE A 187 -12.11 -17.64 0.12
N SER A 188 -11.64 -17.74 1.37
CA SER A 188 -12.06 -18.81 2.28
C SER A 188 -13.56 -18.79 2.60
N TYR A 189 -14.18 -17.62 2.61
CA TYR A 189 -15.64 -17.50 2.75
C TYR A 189 -16.44 -17.97 1.52
N ARG A 190 -15.82 -18.07 0.33
CA ARG A 190 -16.50 -18.48 -0.91
C ARG A 190 -16.11 -19.89 -1.37
N PHE A 191 -14.89 -20.33 -1.06
CA PHE A 191 -14.29 -21.58 -1.53
C PHE A 191 -13.67 -22.36 -0.36
N MET A 192 -14.50 -22.74 0.62
CA MET A 192 -14.06 -23.32 1.90
C MET A 192 -13.20 -24.59 1.72
N ASP A 193 -13.53 -25.44 0.75
CA ASP A 193 -12.79 -26.69 0.49
C ASP A 193 -11.37 -26.45 -0.04
N LEU A 194 -11.18 -25.36 -0.80
CA LEU A 194 -9.89 -25.02 -1.41
C LEU A 194 -9.09 -24.03 -0.56
N PHE A 195 -9.71 -23.35 0.39
CA PHE A 195 -9.08 -22.40 1.31
C PHE A 195 -9.40 -22.78 2.77
N PRO A 196 -8.95 -23.96 3.24
CA PRO A 196 -9.41 -24.52 4.51
C PRO A 196 -8.80 -23.85 5.75
N ALA A 197 -7.67 -23.15 5.63
CA ALA A 197 -6.86 -22.70 6.77
C ALA A 197 -7.21 -21.29 7.27
N ALA A 198 -8.48 -20.86 7.19
CA ALA A 198 -8.88 -19.49 7.48
C ALA A 198 -8.53 -19.01 8.91
N SER A 199 -8.68 -19.87 9.93
CA SER A 199 -8.32 -19.53 11.31
C SER A 199 -6.81 -19.30 11.47
N LEU A 200 -6.00 -20.24 11.00
CA LEU A 200 -4.54 -20.16 11.07
C LEU A 200 -3.98 -18.96 10.29
N VAL A 201 -4.58 -18.64 9.14
CA VAL A 201 -4.20 -17.46 8.36
C VAL A 201 -4.55 -16.17 9.09
N ARG A 202 -5.65 -16.13 9.84
CA ARG A 202 -6.03 -14.98 10.67
C ARG A 202 -5.07 -14.77 11.84
N ASP A 203 -4.61 -15.85 12.47
CA ASP A 203 -3.58 -15.77 13.53
C ASP A 203 -2.26 -15.24 12.97
N MET A 204 -1.83 -15.75 11.80
CA MET A 204 -0.65 -15.26 11.08
C MET A 204 -0.79 -13.80 10.66
N GLN A 205 -1.99 -13.37 10.26
CA GLN A 205 -2.28 -11.99 9.92
C GLN A 205 -2.16 -11.07 11.14
N ALA A 206 -2.60 -11.51 12.33
CA ALA A 206 -2.46 -10.74 13.57
C ALA A 206 -0.98 -10.61 14.00
N GLU A 207 -0.18 -11.66 13.80
CA GLU A 207 1.27 -11.59 14.05
C GLU A 207 1.96 -10.60 13.10
N LEU A 208 1.59 -10.63 11.81
CA LEU A 208 2.09 -9.69 10.82
C LEU A 208 1.67 -8.24 11.13
N ASP A 209 0.43 -8.02 11.54
CA ASP A 209 -0.08 -6.69 11.94
C ASP A 209 0.75 -6.10 13.09
N SER A 210 1.04 -6.90 14.12
CA SER A 210 1.91 -6.49 15.22
C SER A 210 3.32 -6.11 14.74
N MET A 211 3.87 -6.84 13.77
CA MET A 211 5.18 -6.53 13.18
C MET A 211 5.15 -5.23 12.36
N ILE A 212 4.08 -5.00 11.58
CA ILE A 212 3.88 -3.75 10.84
C ILE A 212 3.72 -2.59 11.82
N GLN A 213 2.92 -2.75 12.88
CA GLN A 213 2.75 -1.74 13.93
C GLN A 213 4.10 -1.34 14.56
N GLN A 214 4.95 -2.31 14.89
CA GLN A 214 6.30 -2.04 15.41
C GLN A 214 7.18 -1.33 14.38
N GLY A 215 7.09 -1.72 13.10
CA GLY A 215 7.79 -1.07 11.99
C GLY A 215 7.36 0.40 11.81
N VAL A 216 6.06 0.67 11.88
CA VAL A 216 5.47 2.02 11.80
C VAL A 216 5.87 2.87 13.01
N PHE A 217 5.91 2.30 14.21
CA PHE A 217 6.40 3.01 15.40
C PHE A 217 7.86 3.45 15.24
N GLN A 218 8.66 2.64 14.54
CA GLN A 218 10.06 2.93 14.24
C GLN A 218 10.27 3.59 12.87
N LEU A 219 9.22 4.14 12.25
CA LEU A 219 9.27 4.68 10.88
C LEU A 219 10.37 5.73 10.69
N THR A 220 10.58 6.59 11.70
CA THR A 220 11.66 7.59 11.70
C THR A 220 13.05 6.98 11.60
N ARG A 221 13.26 5.79 12.20
CA ARG A 221 14.51 5.02 12.10
C ARG A 221 14.61 4.31 10.75
N LEU A 222 13.51 3.78 10.22
CA LEU A 222 13.48 3.15 8.89
C LEU A 222 13.78 4.15 7.77
N LEU A 223 13.29 5.38 7.90
CA LEU A 223 13.62 6.51 7.01
C LEU A 223 15.13 6.77 6.98
N LYS A 224 15.77 6.90 8.15
CA LYS A 224 17.24 7.12 8.26
C LYS A 224 18.07 5.99 7.64
N ASN A 225 17.65 4.74 7.78
CA ASN A 225 18.36 3.58 7.21
C ASN A 225 18.21 3.50 5.68
N SER A 226 17.07 3.93 5.13
CA SER A 226 16.82 3.92 3.69
C SER A 226 17.69 4.92 2.92
N GLU A 227 18.10 6.01 3.56
CA GLU A 227 19.00 7.02 2.99
C GLU A 227 20.48 6.62 3.09
N THR A 228 20.87 5.97 4.19
CA THR A 228 22.27 5.55 4.42
C THR A 228 22.65 4.29 3.63
N GLY A 229 21.72 3.35 3.42
CA GLY A 229 21.96 2.12 2.66
C GLY A 229 22.30 2.32 1.17
N VAL A 230 22.00 3.49 0.59
CA VAL A 230 22.36 3.83 -0.80
C VAL A 230 23.75 4.49 -0.88
N SER A 231 24.28 5.03 0.22
CA SER A 231 25.59 5.68 0.27
C SER A 231 26.74 4.76 0.71
N SER A 232 26.47 3.59 1.29
CA SER A 232 27.50 2.62 1.71
C SER A 232 27.88 1.58 0.64
N GLY A 233 27.56 1.84 -0.64
CA GLY A 233 27.90 0.96 -1.77
C GLY A 233 29.37 1.01 -2.23
N THR A 234 30.29 1.46 -1.40
CA THR A 234 31.74 1.40 -1.66
C THR A 234 32.49 1.18 -0.34
N SER A 235 33.29 0.12 -0.32
CA SER A 235 34.29 -0.23 0.72
C SER A 235 33.82 -1.16 1.86
N ALA A 236 33.50 -2.41 1.54
CA ALA A 236 33.87 -3.54 2.39
C ALA A 236 33.72 -4.83 1.57
N ALA A 237 34.78 -5.65 1.54
CA ALA A 237 34.81 -6.94 0.90
C ALA A 237 33.63 -7.81 1.40
N ILE A 238 32.83 -8.31 0.47
CA ILE A 238 31.80 -9.33 0.76
C ILE A 238 32.22 -10.56 -0.04
N ASP A 239 32.40 -11.64 0.70
CA ASP A 239 32.78 -12.97 0.24
C ASP A 239 31.99 -13.45 -0.98
N GLU A 240 32.67 -14.17 -1.87
CA GLU A 240 32.18 -14.64 -3.17
C GLU A 240 30.94 -15.56 -3.11
N GLU A 241 30.52 -16.00 -1.93
CA GLU A 241 29.33 -16.86 -1.76
C GLU A 241 28.00 -16.08 -1.80
N ASP A 242 27.97 -14.80 -1.42
CA ASP A 242 26.73 -14.00 -1.37
C ASP A 242 26.30 -13.48 -2.77
N PHE A 243 27.22 -13.52 -3.73
CA PHE A 243 26.95 -13.10 -5.12
C PHE A 243 26.14 -14.15 -5.91
N ALA A 244 26.18 -15.42 -5.51
CA ALA A 244 25.44 -16.50 -6.17
C ALA A 244 23.94 -16.46 -5.83
N ILE A 245 23.58 -16.11 -4.58
CA ILE A 245 22.19 -16.09 -4.10
C ILE A 245 21.42 -14.89 -4.67
N ASN A 246 22.07 -13.73 -4.80
CA ASN A 246 21.42 -12.53 -5.35
C ASN A 246 21.15 -12.62 -6.86
N ARG A 247 21.92 -13.42 -7.61
CA ARG A 247 21.68 -13.65 -9.04
C ARG A 247 20.41 -14.48 -9.28
N HIS A 248 20.07 -15.38 -8.36
CA HIS A 248 18.83 -16.17 -8.43
C HIS A 248 17.58 -15.35 -8.13
N LYS A 249 17.64 -14.33 -7.25
CA LYS A 249 16.50 -13.43 -7.01
C LYS A 249 16.25 -12.44 -8.16
N GLN A 250 17.29 -12.00 -8.87
CA GLN A 250 17.14 -11.10 -10.03
C GLN A 250 16.68 -11.81 -11.32
N SER A 251 16.93 -13.12 -11.46
CA SER A 251 16.52 -13.91 -12.63
C SER A 251 15.00 -13.95 -12.84
N TYR A 252 14.21 -13.96 -11.75
CA TYR A 252 12.74 -14.01 -11.83
C TYR A 252 12.07 -12.71 -12.31
N LEU A 253 12.82 -11.63 -12.45
CA LEU A 253 12.34 -10.32 -12.90
C LEU A 253 12.71 -10.00 -14.36
N ARG A 254 13.42 -10.90 -15.07
CA ARG A 254 13.86 -10.64 -16.46
C ARG A 254 13.71 -11.86 -17.37
N GLY A 255 12.54 -11.96 -18.00
CA GLY A 255 12.32 -12.78 -19.20
C GLY A 255 10.90 -12.59 -19.73
N GLY A 256 10.63 -12.14 -20.96
CA GLY A 256 11.49 -11.59 -22.00
C GLY A 256 10.65 -11.12 -23.21
N LYS A 257 11.12 -10.08 -23.92
CA LYS A 257 11.33 -10.02 -25.38
C LYS A 257 11.80 -8.62 -25.78
N ASP A 258 12.73 -8.61 -26.73
CA ASP A 258 13.56 -7.50 -27.18
C ASP A 258 12.79 -6.32 -27.78
N THR A 259 13.10 -5.12 -27.30
CA THR A 259 13.01 -3.88 -28.09
C THR A 259 14.05 -2.91 -27.56
N GLU A 260 14.97 -2.49 -28.42
CA GLU A 260 16.06 -1.56 -28.13
C GLU A 260 15.50 -0.19 -27.67
N MET A 261 15.88 0.27 -26.48
CA MET A 261 15.73 1.66 -26.01
C MET A 261 16.76 1.98 -24.89
N PRO A 262 17.17 3.24 -24.72
CA PRO A 262 18.52 3.62 -24.33
C PRO A 262 18.81 3.53 -22.83
N GLN A 263 20.10 3.35 -22.51
CA GLN A 263 20.66 3.38 -21.17
C GLN A 263 20.28 4.68 -20.43
N VAL A 264 19.29 4.63 -19.53
CA VAL A 264 19.04 5.71 -18.57
C VAL A 264 19.89 5.45 -17.33
N GLY A 265 20.82 6.38 -17.11
CA GLY A 265 21.87 6.30 -16.10
C GLY A 265 21.39 6.24 -14.64
N ARG A 266 22.34 5.89 -13.77
CA ARG A 266 22.24 5.89 -12.30
C ARG A 266 21.93 7.31 -11.78
N GLY A 267 20.66 7.70 -11.71
CA GLY A 267 20.19 8.90 -11.01
C GLY A 267 20.00 8.68 -9.51
N ARG A 268 20.08 9.77 -8.73
CA ARG A 268 19.96 9.75 -7.24
C ARG A 268 18.57 9.23 -6.84
N LEU A 269 18.48 8.45 -5.75
CA LEU A 269 17.23 7.82 -5.28
C LEU A 269 16.05 8.80 -5.20
N THR A 270 16.32 10.05 -4.81
CA THR A 270 15.35 11.15 -4.77
C THR A 270 14.67 11.41 -6.12
N GLU A 271 15.42 11.33 -7.23
CA GLU A 271 14.88 11.53 -8.58
C GLU A 271 13.98 10.36 -8.99
N ARG A 272 14.30 9.13 -8.53
CA ARG A 272 13.43 7.96 -8.74
C ARG A 272 12.14 8.03 -7.93
N LEU A 273 12.23 8.43 -6.66
CA LEU A 273 11.06 8.54 -5.80
C LEU A 273 10.12 9.68 -6.24
N LEU A 274 10.68 10.78 -6.78
CA LEU A 274 9.92 11.83 -7.45
C LEU A 274 9.29 11.31 -8.77
N ALA A 275 10.04 10.58 -9.59
CA ALA A 275 9.52 10.02 -10.86
C ALA A 275 8.44 8.95 -10.65
N GLN A 276 8.48 8.22 -9.53
CA GLN A 276 7.46 7.24 -9.15
C GLN A 276 6.28 7.87 -8.42
N GLY A 277 6.28 9.19 -8.18
CA GLY A 277 5.19 9.91 -7.50
C GLY A 277 5.04 9.56 -6.02
N LEU A 278 6.04 8.91 -5.42
CA LEU A 278 6.07 8.49 -4.01
C LEU A 278 6.52 9.61 -3.07
N LEU A 279 7.14 10.66 -3.61
CA LEU A 279 7.49 11.89 -2.91
C LEU A 279 7.06 13.09 -3.75
N THR A 280 6.58 14.15 -3.10
CA THR A 280 6.35 15.44 -3.77
C THR A 280 7.56 16.36 -3.56
N PRO A 281 7.84 17.29 -4.50
CA PRO A 281 8.94 18.25 -4.36
C PRO A 281 8.87 19.08 -3.07
N ASN A 282 7.66 19.34 -2.56
CA ASN A 282 7.43 20.08 -1.32
C ASN A 282 7.89 19.28 -0.08
N MET A 283 7.57 17.97 -0.02
CA MET A 283 8.00 17.10 1.08
C MET A 283 9.53 17.00 1.14
N LEU A 284 10.20 17.04 -0.01
CA LEU A 284 11.66 17.01 -0.08
C LEU A 284 12.31 18.33 0.39
N GLN A 285 11.62 19.46 0.26
CA GLN A 285 12.08 20.75 0.81
C GLN A 285 11.89 20.85 2.32
N GLU A 286 10.78 20.33 2.86
CA GLU A 286 10.56 20.25 4.31
C GLU A 286 11.62 19.40 4.99
N LEU A 287 11.89 18.20 4.46
CA LEU A 287 12.92 17.31 4.99
C LEU A 287 14.30 17.98 5.03
N ARG A 288 14.65 18.76 4.00
CA ARG A 288 15.90 19.55 3.99
C ARG A 288 15.93 20.67 5.03
N ARG A 289 14.79 21.27 5.33
CA ARG A 289 14.67 22.34 6.33
C ARG A 289 14.79 21.80 7.75
N GLU A 290 14.21 20.64 8.01
CA GLU A 290 14.32 19.94 9.29
C GLU A 290 15.77 19.50 9.54
N TRP A 291 16.48 19.01 8.52
CA TRP A 291 17.90 18.66 8.63
C TRP A 291 18.83 19.81 8.97
N THR A 292 18.52 21.02 8.53
CA THR A 292 19.35 22.21 8.81
C THR A 292 19.07 22.80 10.19
N GLN A 293 17.94 22.46 10.82
CA GLN A 293 17.60 22.87 12.18
C GLN A 293 18.21 21.95 13.24
N ASP A 294 18.27 20.64 12.98
CA ASP A 294 18.88 19.66 13.92
C ASP A 294 20.40 19.86 14.09
N ASP A 295 21.10 20.37 13.06
CA ASP A 295 22.55 20.60 13.10
C ASP A 295 22.98 21.82 13.95
N GLN A 296 22.03 22.68 14.37
CA GLN A 296 22.33 23.91 15.14
C GLN A 296 21.99 23.83 16.63
N SER A 297 21.46 22.70 17.12
CA SER A 297 20.98 22.55 18.50
C SER A 297 21.74 21.50 19.33
N GLU A 298 23.07 21.62 19.41
CA GLU A 298 23.84 21.04 20.53
C GLU A 298 24.65 22.13 21.27
N PRO A 299 24.50 22.30 22.60
CA PRO A 299 25.37 23.15 23.39
C PRO A 299 26.64 22.40 23.81
N SER A 300 27.80 23.02 23.57
CA SER A 300 29.11 22.58 24.02
C SER A 300 29.28 22.70 25.53
N ASP A 301 29.37 21.57 26.25
CA ASP A 301 29.89 21.54 27.62
C ASP A 301 31.35 21.06 27.61
N SER A 302 32.22 21.87 28.21
CA SER A 302 33.67 21.60 28.33
C SER A 302 34.01 21.13 29.76
N PRO A 303 34.99 20.24 29.97
CA PRO A 303 35.29 19.70 31.29
C PRO A 303 36.35 20.54 32.01
N THR A 304 36.11 20.86 33.29
CA THR A 304 37.16 21.41 34.17
C THR A 304 37.48 20.46 35.31
N SER A 305 38.77 20.42 35.61
CA SER A 305 39.52 19.41 36.33
C SER A 305 39.50 19.58 37.85
N HIS A 306 39.61 18.44 38.56
CA HIS A 306 39.80 18.37 40.01
C HIS A 306 41.26 18.60 40.42
N THR A 307 41.53 19.55 41.32
CA THR A 307 42.69 19.53 42.22
C THR A 307 42.38 20.12 43.63
N LYS A 308 42.51 19.22 44.61
CA LYS A 308 42.82 19.30 46.07
C LYS A 308 42.71 20.63 46.86
N LYS A 309 41.87 20.56 47.91
CA LYS A 309 41.92 21.07 49.32
C LYS A 309 43.13 21.92 49.78
N PRO A 310 42.92 22.88 50.71
CA PRO A 310 43.06 22.58 52.15
C PRO A 310 42.00 23.20 53.11
N ARG A 311 41.93 22.59 54.31
CA ARG A 311 41.13 22.93 55.51
C ARG A 311 41.44 24.34 56.06
N GLN A 312 40.44 25.05 56.58
CA GLN A 312 40.50 25.65 57.93
C GLN A 312 39.13 26.14 58.50
N LYS A 313 38.84 25.65 59.71
CA LYS A 313 38.08 26.14 60.88
C LYS A 313 36.93 27.17 60.77
N LYS A 314 35.75 26.69 61.23
CA LYS A 314 34.75 27.27 62.17
C LYS A 314 34.84 28.77 62.52
N LYS A 315 33.70 29.46 62.44
CA LYS A 315 32.97 30.02 63.60
C LYS A 315 31.55 30.48 63.23
N HIS A 316 30.62 30.22 64.16
CA HIS A 316 29.31 30.88 64.31
C HIS A 316 29.44 32.40 64.12
N LYS A 317 28.48 33.11 63.52
CA LYS A 317 27.10 33.28 64.00
C LYS A 317 26.26 33.84 62.85
#